data_AF-A0A9P4WDI8-F1
#
_entry.id   AF-A0A9P4WDI8-F1
#
_cell.length_a   1.000
_cell.length_b   1.000
_cell.length_c   1.000
_cell.angle_alpha   90.00
_cell.angle_beta   90.00
_cell.angle_gamma   90.00
#
_symmetry.space_group_name_H-M   'P 1'
#
loop_
_entity.id
_entity.type
_entity.pdbx_description
1 polymer ?
#
loop_
_entity_poly.entity_id
_entity_poly.type
_entity_poly.pdbx_seq_one_letter_code
_entity_poly.pdbx_strand_id
1 'polypeptide(L)'
;MDSAANKKRKLSTDEELTTVSTIENDHFLEHSATASSSEVSGPTIELPNVEAKVFELFLKFAYMGWYPFEIDALLPDRRMTNNLPQRSSPYPPVQARDLGQVEGSVTPSRADSRPKSSNNVPPATASPTITSLTQFSTIPPSVSAWLFAMSIGAFRFANHAMLHIHSGIGSYFQLTPHLIHFIWQHTPQHSILRRLIIDILLVHWTGSSSTTQCINRHPALNQHWMRLFDSHADLKSLFVLGLGSRKEVMAPEAYFVYPQMPKVAPSVSTVKPLGSGDSGVKEAEDVKPPQHGDGEEVVAGPSESKGKAAVVKSEEFSTDEGEISDADM
;
A
#
# COMPACT_ATOMS: atom_id res chain seq x y z
N MET A 1 8.11 50.64 -33.10
CA MET A 1 6.65 50.79 -33.24
C MET A 1 6.09 49.38 -33.04
N ASP A 2 5.50 48.93 -31.94
CA ASP A 2 4.96 49.52 -30.70
C ASP A 2 5.05 48.41 -29.63
N SER A 3 5.73 48.58 -28.49
CA SER A 3 5.25 49.11 -27.20
C SER A 3 3.94 48.47 -26.66
N ALA A 4 4.06 47.54 -25.70
CA ALA A 4 3.03 47.20 -24.70
C ALA A 4 3.70 46.45 -23.53
N ALA A 5 4.10 47.09 -22.44
CA ALA A 5 3.34 47.70 -21.33
C ALA A 5 2.90 46.70 -20.23
N ASN A 6 3.57 46.87 -19.09
CA ASN A 6 3.36 46.30 -17.75
C ASN A 6 1.91 46.21 -17.25
N LYS A 7 1.61 45.19 -16.43
CA LYS A 7 0.61 45.31 -15.35
C LYS A 7 1.02 44.50 -14.12
N LYS A 8 1.72 45.17 -13.19
CA LYS A 8 1.92 44.75 -11.80
C LYS A 8 0.58 44.89 -11.06
N ARG A 9 0.09 43.84 -10.38
CA ARG A 9 -0.96 43.95 -9.36
C ARG A 9 -0.32 43.93 -7.98
N LYS A 10 -0.69 44.92 -7.16
CA LYS A 10 -0.39 45.05 -5.74
C LYS A 10 -1.66 44.71 -4.93
N LEU A 11 -1.41 44.13 -3.74
CA LEU A 11 -2.11 44.27 -2.45
C LEU A 11 -3.64 44.19 -2.38
N SER A 12 -4.12 43.31 -1.50
CA SER A 12 -4.94 43.73 -0.34
C SER A 12 -4.75 42.75 0.81
N THR A 13 -4.41 43.31 1.97
CA THR A 13 -4.36 42.68 3.30
C THR A 13 -5.57 43.24 4.03
N ASP A 14 -6.52 42.38 4.41
CA ASP A 14 -7.63 42.76 5.28
C ASP A 14 -7.45 42.08 6.64
N GLU A 15 -7.36 42.92 7.66
CA GLU A 15 -7.51 42.63 9.08
C GLU A 15 -9.00 42.77 9.49
N GLU A 16 -9.29 42.47 10.77
CA GLU A 16 -10.57 42.56 11.50
C GLU A 16 -11.55 41.38 11.31
N LEU A 17 -12.20 40.80 12.33
CA LEU A 17 -12.65 41.39 13.60
C LEU A 17 -12.83 40.28 14.66
N THR A 18 -12.24 40.47 15.85
CA THR A 18 -12.46 39.63 17.05
C THR A 18 -13.71 40.14 17.78
N THR A 19 -14.73 39.31 17.94
CA THR A 19 -15.89 39.61 18.81
C THR A 19 -15.84 38.73 20.06
N VAL A 20 -15.55 39.38 21.20
CA VAL A 20 -15.64 38.83 22.55
C VAL A 20 -17.04 39.13 23.07
N SER A 21 -17.86 38.10 23.30
CA SER A 21 -19.14 38.22 23.98
C SER A 21 -19.02 37.69 25.41
N THR A 22 -18.97 38.63 26.36
CA THR A 22 -19.16 38.42 27.80
C THR A 22 -20.64 38.20 28.07
N ILE A 23 -21.02 37.08 28.69
CA ILE A 23 -22.35 36.87 29.26
C ILE A 23 -22.14 36.53 30.74
N GLU A 24 -22.40 37.53 31.59
CA GLU A 24 -22.67 37.35 33.02
C GLU A 24 -24.13 36.88 33.16
N ASN A 25 -24.34 35.80 33.91
CA ASN A 25 -25.66 35.46 34.44
C ASN A 25 -25.47 34.80 35.81
N ASP A 26 -25.63 35.61 36.85
CA ASP A 26 -25.83 35.20 38.24
C ASP A 26 -27.33 34.94 38.48
N HIS A 27 -27.71 33.70 38.82
CA HIS A 27 -28.89 33.45 39.66
C HIS A 27 -28.87 32.06 40.35
N PHE A 28 -28.34 32.06 41.58
CA PHE A 28 -28.94 31.56 42.83
C PHE A 28 -29.79 30.26 42.87
N LEU A 29 -29.19 29.21 43.51
CA LEU A 29 -29.69 28.17 44.44
C LEU A 29 -30.94 27.31 44.13
N GLU A 30 -30.82 25.96 44.19
CA GLU A 30 -31.10 25.14 45.40
C GLU A 30 -30.85 23.63 45.16
N HIS A 31 -30.62 22.91 46.24
CA HIS A 31 -29.97 21.60 46.39
C HIS A 31 -30.74 20.37 45.86
N SER A 32 -30.04 19.48 45.15
CA SER A 32 -30.31 18.03 45.24
C SER A 32 -28.99 17.26 45.19
N ALA A 33 -28.74 16.45 46.22
CA ALA A 33 -27.55 15.63 46.36
C ALA A 33 -27.67 14.38 45.48
N THR A 34 -27.33 14.52 44.20
CA THR A 34 -26.96 13.40 43.33
C THR A 34 -25.45 13.24 43.38
N ALA A 35 -24.96 12.04 43.68
CA ALA A 35 -23.55 11.72 43.77
C ALA A 35 -22.79 12.20 42.52
N SER A 36 -22.15 13.37 42.66
CA SER A 36 -21.27 13.98 41.68
C SER A 36 -20.02 13.11 41.61
N SER A 37 -20.04 12.11 40.72
CA SER A 37 -18.82 11.55 40.17
C SER A 37 -18.02 12.76 39.69
N SER A 38 -16.90 13.05 40.37
CA SER A 38 -16.02 14.14 40.02
C SER A 38 -15.60 13.93 38.58
N GLU A 39 -16.23 14.65 37.66
CA GLU A 39 -15.85 14.69 36.26
C GLU A 39 -14.38 15.07 36.24
N VAL A 40 -13.53 14.09 35.97
CA VAL A 40 -12.14 14.33 35.63
C VAL A 40 -12.20 15.04 34.29
N SER A 41 -12.35 16.36 34.33
CA SER A 41 -12.35 17.26 33.19
C SER A 41 -10.92 17.29 32.62
N GLY A 42 -10.53 16.17 32.02
CA GLY A 42 -9.33 16.09 31.20
C GLY A 42 -9.57 16.78 29.86
N PRO A 43 -8.48 17.11 29.14
CA PRO A 43 -8.59 17.61 27.78
C PRO A 43 -9.22 16.54 26.89
N THR A 44 -10.44 16.78 26.40
CA THR A 44 -11.08 15.95 25.38
C THR A 44 -10.44 16.26 24.03
N ILE A 45 -9.87 15.24 23.39
CA ILE A 45 -9.33 15.35 22.04
C ILE A 45 -10.40 14.85 21.08
N GLU A 46 -10.97 15.74 20.28
CA GLU A 46 -11.91 15.37 19.22
C GLU A 46 -11.14 15.09 17.93
N LEU A 47 -11.41 13.93 17.33
CA LEU A 47 -10.84 13.50 16.05
C LEU A 47 -11.97 13.42 15.01
N PRO A 48 -12.41 14.55 14.44
CA PRO A 48 -13.47 14.53 13.45
C PRO A 48 -13.01 13.75 12.21
N ASN A 49 -13.92 12.94 11.66
CA ASN A 49 -13.71 12.17 10.41
C ASN A 49 -12.77 10.96 10.52
N VAL A 50 -12.50 10.45 11.73
CA VAL A 50 -11.76 9.20 11.89
C VAL A 50 -12.73 8.05 12.16
N GLU A 51 -12.71 7.04 11.30
CA GLU A 51 -13.48 5.82 11.55
C GLU A 51 -12.96 5.12 12.81
N ALA A 52 -13.88 4.65 13.68
CA ALA A 52 -13.52 3.99 14.94
C ALA A 52 -12.55 2.81 14.73
N LYS A 53 -12.72 2.04 13.65
CA LYS A 53 -11.82 0.93 13.29
C LYS A 53 -10.40 1.40 12.97
N VAL A 54 -10.26 2.51 12.24
CA VAL A 54 -8.95 3.08 11.90
C VAL A 54 -8.25 3.59 13.16
N PHE A 55 -8.99 4.24 14.06
CA PHE A 55 -8.47 4.67 15.35
C PHE A 55 -8.04 3.47 16.22
N GLU A 56 -8.81 2.39 16.23
CA GLU A 56 -8.44 1.14 16.91
C GLU A 56 -7.12 0.55 16.37
N LEU A 57 -6.94 0.53 15.05
CA LEU A 57 -5.67 0.10 14.43
C LEU A 57 -4.50 0.98 14.84
N PHE A 58 -4.71 2.29 14.93
CA PHE A 58 -3.70 3.22 15.41
C PHE A 58 -3.33 2.95 16.87
N LEU A 59 -4.31 2.77 17.76
CA LEU A 59 -4.04 2.42 19.16
C LEU A 59 -3.29 1.09 19.25
N LYS A 60 -3.73 0.07 18.52
CA LYS A 60 -3.06 -1.23 18.49
C LYS A 60 -1.61 -1.11 18.05
N PHE A 61 -1.33 -0.34 17.00
CA PHE A 61 0.04 -0.05 16.58
C PHE A 61 0.82 0.75 17.63
N ALA A 62 0.22 1.76 18.26
CA ALA A 62 0.89 2.58 19.27
C ALA A 62 1.32 1.76 20.50
N TYR A 63 0.50 0.79 20.91
CA TYR A 63 0.79 -0.08 22.06
C TYR A 63 1.63 -1.31 21.71
N MET A 64 1.41 -1.95 20.56
CA MET A 64 2.05 -3.22 20.21
C MET A 64 3.18 -3.08 19.17
N GLY A 65 3.27 -1.94 18.48
CA GLY A 65 4.18 -1.71 17.36
C GLY A 65 3.75 -2.34 16.03
N TRP A 66 2.63 -3.06 15.98
CA TRP A 66 2.10 -3.71 14.76
C TRP A 66 0.61 -4.03 14.88
N TYR A 67 -0.04 -4.29 13.74
CA TYR A 67 -1.36 -4.92 13.65
C TYR A 67 -1.39 -6.00 12.54
N PRO A 68 -2.31 -6.99 12.60
CA PRO A 68 -2.36 -8.14 11.68
C PRO A 68 -2.79 -7.78 10.25
N PHE A 69 -2.38 -8.56 9.25
CA PHE A 69 -2.65 -8.29 7.83
C PHE A 69 -4.10 -8.61 7.41
N GLU A 70 -4.78 -9.45 8.19
CA GLU A 70 -6.14 -9.90 7.91
C GLU A 70 -7.17 -8.77 8.07
N ILE A 71 -6.77 -7.59 8.55
CA ILE A 71 -7.67 -6.45 8.72
C ILE A 71 -8.36 -6.05 7.41
N ASP A 72 -7.67 -6.22 6.27
CA ASP A 72 -8.20 -5.87 4.95
C ASP A 72 -9.06 -7.00 4.36
N ALA A 73 -8.86 -8.23 4.84
CA ALA A 73 -9.70 -9.38 4.46
C ALA A 73 -11.10 -9.30 5.09
N LEU A 74 -11.25 -8.54 6.19
CA LEU A 74 -12.44 -8.47 7.03
C LEU A 74 -13.49 -7.44 6.53
N LEU A 75 -13.50 -7.16 5.22
CA LEU A 75 -14.57 -6.39 4.59
C LEU A 75 -15.93 -7.11 4.73
N PRO A 76 -17.03 -6.34 4.78
CA PRO A 76 -18.09 -6.56 5.75
C PRO A 76 -18.88 -7.84 5.50
N ASP A 77 -18.94 -8.61 6.58
CA ASP A 77 -20.05 -9.47 6.98
C ASP A 77 -20.27 -10.76 6.19
N ARG A 78 -19.30 -11.67 6.30
CA ARG A 78 -19.59 -13.12 6.24
C ARG A 78 -19.98 -13.67 7.62
N ARG A 79 -20.57 -12.87 8.50
CA ARG A 79 -21.06 -13.28 9.83
C ARG A 79 -22.59 -13.15 9.95
N MET A 80 -23.33 -13.66 8.97
CA MET A 80 -24.71 -14.16 9.21
C MET A 80 -25.04 -15.46 8.46
N THR A 81 -24.06 -16.37 8.31
CA THR A 81 -24.39 -17.81 8.18
C THR A 81 -23.44 -18.64 9.03
N ASN A 82 -23.61 -18.57 10.36
CA ASN A 82 -23.14 -19.60 11.29
C ASN A 82 -23.93 -20.92 11.12
N ASN A 83 -24.08 -21.39 9.88
CA ASN A 83 -24.70 -22.68 9.55
C ASN A 83 -23.83 -23.44 8.54
N LEU A 84 -22.50 -23.38 8.68
CA LEU A 84 -21.65 -24.41 8.12
C LEU A 84 -21.42 -25.46 9.22
N PRO A 85 -21.94 -26.69 9.09
CA PRO A 85 -21.60 -27.74 10.04
C PRO A 85 -20.08 -27.88 10.02
N GLN A 86 -19.45 -27.71 11.18
CA GLN A 86 -18.06 -28.11 11.37
C GLN A 86 -17.96 -29.55 10.86
N ARG A 87 -17.27 -29.71 9.74
CA ARG A 87 -16.91 -31.02 9.21
C ARG A 87 -15.92 -31.58 10.23
N SER A 88 -16.44 -32.34 11.19
CA SER A 88 -15.65 -33.17 12.09
C SER A 88 -14.77 -34.04 11.20
N SER A 89 -13.50 -33.65 11.11
CA SER A 89 -12.46 -34.43 10.46
C SER A 89 -12.34 -35.76 11.23
N PRO A 90 -12.66 -36.91 10.62
CA PRO A 90 -12.46 -38.20 11.25
C PRO A 90 -11.07 -38.69 10.82
N TYR A 91 -10.01 -38.08 11.34
CA TYR A 91 -8.69 -38.72 11.29
C TYR A 91 -8.43 -39.40 12.64
N PRO A 92 -8.31 -40.74 12.66
CA PRO A 92 -7.92 -41.46 13.87
C PRO A 92 -6.44 -41.18 14.17
N PRO A 93 -6.01 -41.30 15.45
CA PRO A 93 -4.63 -41.10 15.84
C PRO A 93 -3.73 -42.14 15.15
N VAL A 94 -2.65 -41.63 14.56
CA VAL A 94 -1.52 -42.41 14.02
C VAL A 94 -0.94 -43.25 15.16
N GLN A 95 -1.17 -44.57 15.12
CA GLN A 95 -0.39 -45.51 15.92
C GLN A 95 0.98 -45.65 15.29
N ALA A 96 2.02 -45.44 16.09
CA ALA A 96 3.38 -45.78 15.76
C ALA A 96 3.48 -47.29 15.47
N ARG A 97 3.88 -47.66 14.25
CA ARG A 97 4.30 -49.01 13.90
C ARG A 97 5.80 -49.03 13.63
N ASP A 98 6.47 -49.50 14.67
CA ASP A 98 7.48 -50.55 14.71
C ASP A 98 8.08 -51.09 13.40
N LEU A 99 9.37 -51.40 13.51
CA LEU A 99 10.32 -51.87 12.51
C LEU A 99 10.05 -53.32 12.08
N GLY A 100 10.27 -53.60 10.79
CA GLY A 100 10.85 -54.89 10.35
C GLY A 100 10.07 -55.70 9.31
N GLN A 101 10.86 -56.26 8.38
CA GLN A 101 10.59 -57.39 7.47
C GLN A 101 9.64 -57.18 6.29
N VAL A 102 9.75 -57.84 5.13
CA VAL A 102 10.72 -58.71 4.42
C VAL A 102 10.16 -58.80 2.98
N GLU A 103 11.04 -59.13 2.05
CA GLU A 103 10.87 -59.41 0.61
C GLU A 103 9.54 -60.01 0.10
N GLY A 104 9.20 -59.66 -1.15
CA GLY A 104 8.88 -60.68 -2.16
C GLY A 104 7.47 -60.73 -2.76
N SER A 105 7.44 -60.85 -4.11
CA SER A 105 6.44 -61.54 -4.94
C SER A 105 5.32 -60.74 -5.65
N VAL A 106 5.56 -60.51 -6.94
CA VAL A 106 4.78 -60.91 -8.15
C VAL A 106 3.23 -60.93 -8.10
N THR A 107 2.66 -60.19 -9.08
CA THR A 107 1.33 -60.15 -9.77
C THR A 107 0.50 -61.46 -9.89
N PRO A 108 -0.76 -61.53 -10.46
CA PRO A 108 -1.58 -60.55 -11.24
C PRO A 108 -3.13 -60.55 -10.98
N SER A 109 -3.83 -59.69 -11.74
CA SER A 109 -5.21 -59.81 -12.30
C SER A 109 -6.38 -60.35 -11.47
N ARG A 110 -7.45 -59.52 -11.34
CA ARG A 110 -8.82 -60.00 -11.56
C ARG A 110 -9.78 -58.87 -11.93
N ALA A 111 -10.42 -59.03 -13.09
CA ALA A 111 -11.61 -58.32 -13.51
C ALA A 111 -12.80 -58.76 -12.67
N ASP A 112 -13.65 -57.82 -12.25
CA ASP A 112 -15.06 -58.12 -12.00
C ASP A 112 -15.93 -56.90 -12.31
N SER A 113 -16.80 -57.12 -13.28
CA SER A 113 -17.82 -56.22 -13.78
C SER A 113 -18.99 -56.18 -12.80
N ARG A 114 -19.42 -54.99 -12.37
CA ARG A 114 -20.68 -54.82 -11.64
C ARG A 114 -21.48 -53.64 -12.21
N PRO A 115 -22.65 -53.87 -12.81
CA PRO A 115 -23.57 -52.79 -13.14
C PRO A 115 -24.38 -52.47 -11.87
N LYS A 116 -24.08 -51.34 -11.24
CA LYS A 116 -24.98 -50.73 -10.25
C LYS A 116 -25.70 -49.58 -10.93
N SER A 117 -26.92 -49.86 -11.37
CA SER A 117 -27.94 -48.85 -11.64
C SER A 117 -28.23 -48.12 -10.33
N SER A 118 -27.73 -46.89 -10.23
CA SER A 118 -28.02 -45.95 -9.14
C SER A 118 -28.66 -44.74 -9.79
N ASN A 119 -29.93 -44.50 -9.45
CA ASN A 119 -30.69 -43.31 -9.83
C ASN A 119 -29.99 -42.06 -9.27
N ASN A 120 -29.07 -41.49 -10.04
CA ASN A 120 -28.50 -40.17 -9.80
C ASN A 120 -29.46 -39.13 -10.37
N VAL A 121 -30.32 -38.60 -9.51
CA VAL A 121 -30.95 -37.30 -9.75
C VAL A 121 -29.79 -36.27 -9.80
N PRO A 122 -29.59 -35.53 -10.89
CA PRO A 122 -28.53 -34.54 -10.96
C PRO A 122 -28.80 -33.48 -9.89
N PRO A 123 -27.83 -33.21 -8.99
CA PRO A 123 -27.97 -32.10 -8.05
C PRO A 123 -28.13 -30.83 -8.87
N ALA A 124 -29.23 -30.12 -8.63
CA ALA A 124 -29.52 -28.83 -9.24
C ALA A 124 -28.27 -27.97 -9.21
N THR A 125 -27.79 -27.62 -10.40
CA THR A 125 -26.63 -26.76 -10.61
C THR A 125 -26.95 -25.44 -9.95
N ALA A 126 -26.47 -25.24 -8.73
CA ALA A 126 -26.55 -23.96 -8.05
C ALA A 126 -25.82 -22.97 -8.95
N SER A 127 -26.60 -22.08 -9.59
CA SER A 127 -26.04 -20.98 -10.36
C SER A 127 -25.09 -20.22 -9.43
N PRO A 128 -23.89 -19.83 -9.90
CA PRO A 128 -22.97 -19.04 -9.09
C PRO A 128 -23.70 -17.75 -8.71
N THR A 129 -24.17 -17.67 -7.46
CA THR A 129 -24.78 -16.48 -6.90
C THR A 129 -23.74 -15.38 -7.01
N ILE A 130 -24.01 -14.42 -7.88
CA ILE A 130 -23.16 -13.25 -8.13
C ILE A 130 -22.98 -12.57 -6.77
N THR A 131 -21.79 -12.74 -6.19
CA THR A 131 -21.37 -12.01 -5.00
C THR A 131 -21.52 -10.52 -5.32
N SER A 132 -22.34 -9.85 -4.54
CA SER A 132 -22.96 -8.56 -4.88
C SER A 132 -21.94 -7.46 -5.19
N LEU A 133 -22.29 -6.61 -6.17
CA LEU A 133 -21.53 -5.41 -6.59
C LEU A 133 -21.13 -4.46 -5.45
N THR A 134 -21.74 -4.59 -4.27
CA THR A 134 -21.44 -3.83 -3.05
C THR A 134 -20.03 -4.08 -2.51
N GLN A 135 -19.38 -5.20 -2.86
CA GLN A 135 -18.01 -5.46 -2.44
C GLN A 135 -16.99 -4.52 -3.10
N PHE A 136 -17.33 -3.90 -4.23
CA PHE A 136 -16.39 -3.07 -5.00
C PHE A 136 -16.20 -1.66 -4.45
N SER A 137 -17.03 -1.22 -3.50
CA SER A 137 -17.01 0.14 -2.97
C SER A 137 -16.35 0.28 -1.61
N THR A 138 -15.90 -0.80 -0.97
CA THR A 138 -15.35 -0.66 0.39
C THR A 138 -13.86 -0.34 0.33
N ILE A 139 -13.45 0.70 1.07
CA ILE A 139 -12.05 1.09 1.20
C ILE A 139 -11.36 0.16 2.20
N PRO A 140 -10.21 -0.46 1.83
CA PRO A 140 -9.46 -1.29 2.77
C PRO A 140 -9.03 -0.49 4.01
N PRO A 141 -9.21 -1.03 5.23
CA PRO A 141 -8.76 -0.39 6.46
C PRO A 141 -7.30 0.08 6.46
N SER A 142 -6.38 -0.63 5.81
CA SER A 142 -4.97 -0.21 5.68
C SER A 142 -4.80 1.10 4.89
N VAL A 143 -5.61 1.31 3.84
CA VAL A 143 -5.61 2.56 3.06
C VAL A 143 -6.12 3.72 3.92
N SER A 144 -7.23 3.53 4.62
CA SER A 144 -7.77 4.54 5.54
C SER A 144 -6.80 4.82 6.71
N ALA A 145 -6.13 3.79 7.24
CA ALA A 145 -5.10 3.93 8.26
C ALA A 145 -3.89 4.73 7.76
N TRP A 146 -3.46 4.52 6.52
CA TRP A 146 -2.40 5.31 5.91
C TRP A 146 -2.78 6.79 5.80
N LEU A 147 -3.99 7.10 5.32
CA LEU A 147 -4.49 8.48 5.22
C LEU A 147 -4.57 9.15 6.59
N PHE A 148 -5.11 8.44 7.58
CA PHE A 148 -5.18 8.93 8.95
C PHE A 148 -3.77 9.20 9.51
N ALA A 149 -2.83 8.26 9.33
CA ALA A 149 -1.45 8.40 9.78
C ALA A 149 -0.78 9.65 9.21
N MET A 150 -1.00 9.92 7.92
CA MET A 150 -0.48 11.11 7.25
C MET A 150 -1.09 12.41 7.80
N SER A 151 -2.38 12.40 8.17
CA SER A 151 -3.05 13.58 8.74
C SER A 151 -2.51 13.99 10.11
N ILE A 152 -2.07 13.03 10.92
CA ILE A 152 -1.53 13.26 12.27
C ILE A 152 0.02 13.26 12.32
N GLY A 153 0.70 13.12 11.18
CA GLY A 153 2.16 13.06 11.11
C GLY A 153 2.78 11.80 11.73
N ALA A 154 2.03 10.70 11.85
CA ALA A 154 2.49 9.44 12.43
C ALA A 154 3.21 8.57 11.39
N PHE A 155 4.40 9.00 10.92
CA PHE A 155 5.11 8.36 9.81
C PHE A 155 5.42 6.87 10.01
N ARG A 156 5.74 6.44 11.24
CA ARG A 156 5.97 5.00 11.53
C ARG A 156 4.71 4.17 11.30
N PHE A 157 3.55 4.70 11.71
CA PHE A 157 2.26 4.06 11.48
C PHE A 157 1.88 4.08 9.98
N ALA A 158 2.17 5.19 9.29
CA ALA A 158 1.98 5.29 7.84
C ALA A 158 2.81 4.24 7.09
N ASN A 159 4.08 4.04 7.44
CA ASN A 159 4.94 3.05 6.80
C ASN A 159 4.47 1.62 7.09
N HIS A 160 4.01 1.35 8.32
CA HIS A 160 3.38 0.07 8.65
C HIS A 160 2.13 -0.16 7.80
N ALA A 161 1.24 0.83 7.68
CA ALA A 161 0.08 0.73 6.79
C ALA A 161 0.46 0.54 5.32
N MET A 162 1.54 1.19 4.85
CA MET A 162 2.06 1.01 3.49
C MET A 162 2.50 -0.43 3.21
N LEU A 163 3.14 -1.09 4.19
CA LEU A 163 3.48 -2.52 4.06
C LEU A 163 2.25 -3.39 3.86
N HIS A 164 1.16 -3.09 4.60
CA HIS A 164 -0.11 -3.82 4.49
C HIS A 164 -0.79 -3.58 3.14
N ILE A 165 -0.76 -2.35 2.64
CA ILE A 165 -1.30 -2.03 1.31
C ILE A 165 -0.49 -2.79 0.24
N HIS A 166 0.84 -2.75 0.31
CA HIS A 166 1.72 -3.39 -0.67
C HIS A 166 1.51 -4.91 -0.73
N SER A 167 1.51 -5.59 0.42
CA SER A 167 1.34 -7.04 0.49
C SER A 167 -0.12 -7.50 0.34
N GLY A 168 -1.08 -6.62 0.67
CA GLY A 168 -2.50 -6.92 0.65
C GLY A 168 -3.15 -6.80 -0.73
N ILE A 169 -2.59 -5.98 -1.64
CA ILE A 169 -3.09 -5.90 -3.02
C ILE A 169 -2.90 -7.25 -3.73
N GLY A 170 -3.98 -7.78 -4.26
CA GLY A 170 -4.04 -9.09 -4.91
C GLY A 170 -4.23 -10.27 -3.96
N SER A 171 -4.02 -10.08 -2.65
CA SER A 171 -4.20 -11.13 -1.63
C SER A 171 -5.48 -10.94 -0.82
N TYR A 172 -5.71 -9.73 -0.31
CA TYR A 172 -6.85 -9.39 0.55
C TYR A 172 -7.86 -8.49 -0.15
N PHE A 173 -7.39 -7.64 -1.05
CA PHE A 173 -8.26 -6.77 -1.85
C PHE A 173 -7.66 -6.53 -3.23
N GLN A 174 -8.50 -6.07 -4.16
CA GLN A 174 -8.10 -5.75 -5.53
C GLN A 174 -8.26 -4.25 -5.77
N LEU A 175 -7.45 -3.71 -6.68
CA LEU A 175 -7.62 -2.35 -7.15
C LEU A 175 -8.89 -2.27 -8.00
N THR A 176 -9.86 -1.48 -7.51
CA THR A 176 -11.09 -1.13 -8.22
C THR A 176 -11.03 0.33 -8.66
N PRO A 177 -11.84 0.74 -9.65
CA PRO A 177 -11.96 2.14 -10.02
C PRO A 177 -12.34 3.03 -8.82
N HIS A 178 -13.23 2.54 -7.95
CA HIS A 178 -13.69 3.28 -6.79
C HIS A 178 -12.56 3.52 -5.77
N LEU A 179 -11.77 2.48 -5.47
CA LEU A 179 -10.64 2.61 -4.55
C LEU A 179 -9.60 3.61 -5.07
N ILE A 180 -9.27 3.54 -6.36
CA ILE A 180 -8.30 4.46 -6.95
C ILE A 180 -8.85 5.88 -6.97
N HIS A 181 -10.13 6.05 -7.33
CA HIS A 181 -10.78 7.35 -7.29
C HIS A 181 -10.71 7.97 -5.89
N PHE A 182 -11.02 7.18 -4.86
CA PHE A 182 -10.93 7.58 -3.46
C PHE A 182 -9.50 8.00 -3.07
N ILE A 183 -8.49 7.20 -3.41
CA ILE A 183 -7.07 7.53 -3.15
C ILE A 183 -6.70 8.86 -3.85
N TRP A 184 -7.14 9.07 -5.09
CA TRP A 184 -6.88 10.31 -5.82
C TRP A 184 -7.56 11.53 -5.19
N GLN A 185 -8.73 11.38 -4.59
CA GLN A 185 -9.38 12.51 -3.92
C GLN A 185 -8.71 12.88 -2.60
N HIS A 186 -8.11 11.91 -1.90
CA HIS A 186 -7.64 12.09 -0.52
C HIS A 186 -6.12 12.16 -0.38
N THR A 187 -5.38 12.23 -1.48
CA THR A 187 -3.92 12.31 -1.45
C THR A 187 -3.39 13.43 -2.34
N PRO A 188 -2.24 14.04 -2.04
CA PRO A 188 -1.60 14.99 -2.96
C PRO A 188 -1.06 14.29 -4.21
N GLN A 189 -0.85 15.04 -5.30
CA GLN A 189 -0.37 14.51 -6.59
C GLN A 189 0.95 13.74 -6.48
N HIS A 190 1.85 14.18 -5.61
CA HIS A 190 3.15 13.56 -5.38
C HIS A 190 3.14 12.56 -4.21
N SER A 191 1.96 12.08 -3.80
CA SER A 191 1.84 11.08 -2.75
C SER A 191 2.52 9.79 -3.15
N ILE A 192 3.28 9.21 -2.22
CA ILE A 192 3.93 7.93 -2.41
C ILE A 192 2.92 6.78 -2.58
N LEU A 193 1.73 6.92 -1.99
CA LEU A 193 0.63 5.97 -2.18
C LEU A 193 0.15 5.99 -3.63
N ARG A 194 -0.03 7.16 -4.25
CA ARG A 194 -0.40 7.25 -5.68
C ARG A 194 0.66 6.59 -6.56
N ARG A 195 1.93 6.79 -6.24
CA ARG A 195 3.05 6.16 -6.96
C ARG A 195 2.98 4.64 -6.90
N LEU A 196 2.79 4.05 -5.70
CA LEU A 196 2.59 2.61 -5.55
C LEU A 196 1.44 2.10 -6.43
N ILE A 197 0.28 2.78 -6.38
CA ILE A 197 -0.89 2.40 -7.17
C ILE A 197 -0.59 2.45 -8.67
N ILE A 198 0.10 3.47 -9.17
CA ILE A 198 0.50 3.55 -10.59
C ILE A 198 1.44 2.43 -10.96
N ASP A 199 2.47 2.15 -10.14
CA ASP A 199 3.45 1.10 -10.46
C ASP A 199 2.77 -0.28 -10.50
N ILE A 200 1.85 -0.57 -9.58
CA ILE A 200 1.02 -1.80 -9.61
C ILE A 200 0.11 -1.82 -10.83
N LEU A 201 -0.56 -0.71 -11.16
CA LEU A 201 -1.39 -0.62 -12.35
C LEU A 201 -0.54 -0.93 -13.58
N LEU A 202 0.58 -0.27 -13.79
CA LEU A 202 1.43 -0.46 -14.97
C LEU A 202 1.94 -1.90 -15.11
N VAL A 203 2.44 -2.48 -14.02
CA VAL A 203 2.99 -3.85 -14.01
C VAL A 203 1.90 -4.88 -14.31
N HIS A 204 0.72 -4.70 -13.72
CA HIS A 204 -0.32 -5.72 -13.82
C HIS A 204 -1.30 -5.47 -14.96
N TRP A 205 -1.42 -4.25 -15.53
CA TRP A 205 -2.47 -3.88 -16.49
C TRP A 205 -2.44 -4.65 -17.81
N THR A 206 -1.26 -4.85 -18.40
CA THR A 206 -1.11 -5.53 -19.70
C THR A 206 -0.83 -7.03 -19.55
N GLY A 207 -0.59 -7.49 -18.31
CA GLY A 207 -0.28 -8.88 -18.04
C GLY A 207 -1.41 -9.81 -18.51
N SER A 208 -1.13 -10.62 -19.53
CA SER A 208 -1.96 -11.77 -19.95
C SER A 208 -1.98 -12.89 -18.90
N SER A 209 -1.19 -12.75 -17.83
CA SER A 209 -1.15 -13.72 -16.76
C SER A 209 -2.41 -13.56 -15.91
N SER A 210 -3.34 -14.50 -16.08
CA SER A 210 -4.54 -14.71 -15.25
C SER A 210 -4.24 -14.86 -13.75
N THR A 211 -2.97 -14.86 -13.36
CA THR A 211 -2.47 -15.07 -12.01
C THR A 211 -2.50 -13.81 -11.14
N THR A 212 -2.50 -12.61 -11.72
CA THR A 212 -2.38 -11.39 -10.90
C THR A 212 -3.76 -10.84 -10.55
N GLN A 213 -4.27 -11.25 -9.39
CA GLN A 213 -5.53 -10.78 -8.81
C GLN A 213 -5.47 -9.31 -8.30
N CYS A 214 -4.42 -8.55 -8.65
CA CYS A 214 -4.19 -7.20 -8.16
C CYS A 214 -5.20 -6.18 -8.68
N ILE A 215 -5.72 -6.35 -9.90
CA ILE A 215 -6.61 -5.38 -10.56
C ILE A 215 -7.94 -6.06 -10.89
N ASN A 216 -9.05 -5.48 -10.44
CA ASN A 216 -10.36 -5.99 -10.79
C ASN A 216 -10.78 -5.51 -12.19
N ARG A 217 -10.67 -6.40 -13.18
CA ARG A 217 -11.09 -6.17 -14.58
C ARG A 217 -12.44 -6.79 -14.92
N HIS A 218 -13.32 -6.95 -13.94
CA HIS A 218 -14.66 -7.44 -14.24
C HIS A 218 -15.34 -6.57 -15.31
N PRO A 219 -15.95 -7.13 -16.38
CA PRO A 219 -16.49 -6.35 -17.49
C PRO A 219 -17.48 -5.26 -17.08
N ALA A 220 -18.24 -5.49 -16.01
CA ALA A 220 -19.16 -4.49 -15.44
C ALA A 220 -18.46 -3.21 -14.91
N LEU A 221 -17.15 -3.28 -14.66
CA LEU A 221 -16.34 -2.14 -14.20
C LEU A 221 -15.69 -1.37 -15.35
N ASN A 222 -15.78 -1.81 -16.61
CA ASN A 222 -15.10 -1.15 -17.73
C ASN A 222 -15.51 0.32 -17.89
N GLN A 223 -16.80 0.62 -17.78
CA GLN A 223 -17.28 2.01 -17.84
C GLN A 223 -16.75 2.85 -16.66
N HIS A 224 -16.59 2.24 -15.49
CA HIS A 224 -16.05 2.91 -14.30
C HIS A 224 -14.54 3.17 -14.45
N TRP A 225 -13.78 2.26 -15.04
CA TRP A 225 -12.38 2.47 -15.39
C TRP A 225 -12.21 3.62 -16.38
N MET A 226 -13.02 3.68 -17.45
CA MET A 226 -12.96 4.79 -18.41
C MET A 226 -13.25 6.13 -17.73
N ARG A 227 -14.33 6.22 -16.93
CA ARG A 227 -14.66 7.42 -16.17
C ARG A 227 -13.56 7.82 -15.19
N LEU A 228 -12.90 6.87 -14.54
CA LEU A 228 -11.78 7.13 -13.64
C LEU A 228 -10.64 7.85 -14.38
N PHE A 229 -10.20 7.32 -15.53
CA PHE A 229 -9.12 7.92 -16.31
C PHE A 229 -9.51 9.27 -16.89
N ASP A 230 -10.77 9.47 -17.27
CA ASP A 230 -11.24 10.76 -17.76
C ASP A 230 -11.37 11.80 -16.64
N SER A 231 -11.70 11.38 -15.41
CA SER A 231 -11.79 12.27 -14.25
C SER A 231 -10.43 12.71 -13.73
N HIS A 232 -9.40 11.87 -13.87
CA HIS A 232 -8.06 12.09 -13.34
C HIS A 232 -7.02 12.13 -14.47
N ALA A 233 -6.87 13.31 -15.08
CA ALA A 233 -5.97 13.51 -16.23
C ALA A 233 -4.50 13.18 -15.91
N ASP A 234 -4.06 13.43 -14.68
CA ASP A 234 -2.72 13.08 -14.19
C ASP A 234 -2.51 11.57 -14.15
N LEU A 235 -3.48 10.81 -13.62
CA LEU A 235 -3.47 9.35 -13.63
C LEU A 235 -3.41 8.82 -15.06
N LYS A 236 -4.27 9.32 -15.95
CA LYS A 236 -4.31 8.91 -17.37
C LYS A 236 -2.97 9.20 -18.06
N SER A 237 -2.38 10.38 -17.85
CA SER A 237 -1.08 10.75 -18.43
C SER A 237 0.04 9.84 -17.92
N LEU A 238 0.14 9.62 -16.61
CA LEU A 238 1.17 8.77 -16.01
C LEU A 238 1.01 7.31 -16.44
N PHE A 239 -0.24 6.87 -16.59
CA PHE A 239 -0.58 5.54 -17.03
C PHE A 239 -0.19 5.31 -18.50
N VAL A 240 -0.62 6.19 -19.42
CA VAL A 240 -0.27 6.10 -20.85
C VAL A 240 1.23 6.20 -21.07
N LEU A 241 1.91 7.15 -20.42
CA LEU A 241 3.36 7.29 -20.51
C LEU A 241 4.07 6.06 -19.95
N GLY A 242 3.56 5.50 -18.86
CA GLY A 242 4.13 4.35 -18.19
C GLY A 242 3.99 3.05 -18.96
N LEU A 243 2.96 2.88 -19.80
CA LEU A 243 2.75 1.66 -20.60
C LEU A 243 3.90 1.38 -21.59
N GLY A 244 4.62 2.41 -22.04
CA GLY A 244 5.81 2.25 -22.88
C GLY A 244 7.08 1.87 -22.11
N SER A 245 7.08 2.04 -20.78
CA SER A 245 8.21 1.70 -19.91
C SER A 245 7.96 0.36 -19.22
N ARG A 246 8.87 -0.61 -19.37
CA ARG A 246 8.87 -1.78 -18.48
C ARG A 246 9.27 -1.34 -17.08
N LYS A 247 8.28 -1.01 -16.26
CA LYS A 247 8.47 -0.78 -14.84
C LYS A 247 8.26 -2.08 -14.08
N GLU A 248 8.95 -2.19 -12.95
CA GLU A 248 8.73 -3.21 -11.95
C GLU A 248 8.18 -2.54 -10.69
N VAL A 249 7.35 -3.27 -9.92
CA VAL A 249 6.92 -2.77 -8.61
C VAL A 249 8.15 -2.76 -7.71
N MET A 250 8.50 -1.60 -7.19
CA MET A 250 9.65 -1.47 -6.27
C MET A 250 9.42 -2.25 -4.97
N ALA A 251 10.50 -2.48 -4.23
CA ALA A 251 10.42 -3.01 -2.87
C ALA A 251 9.58 -2.09 -1.97
N PRO A 252 8.89 -2.62 -0.94
CA PRO A 252 7.99 -1.83 -0.09
C PRO A 252 8.64 -0.60 0.54
N GLU A 253 9.93 -0.69 0.90
CA GLU A 253 10.71 0.37 1.54
C GLU A 253 10.88 1.59 0.63
N ALA A 254 10.82 1.40 -0.68
CA ALA A 254 10.86 2.50 -1.65
C ALA A 254 9.60 3.39 -1.59
N TYR A 255 8.54 2.90 -0.94
CA TYR A 255 7.29 3.63 -0.74
C TYR A 255 7.12 4.19 0.68
N PHE A 256 8.15 4.09 1.52
CA PHE A 256 8.09 4.63 2.87
C PHE A 256 8.16 6.16 2.86
N VAL A 257 7.36 6.75 3.76
CA VAL A 257 7.37 8.17 4.07
C VAL A 257 8.36 8.41 5.20
N TYR A 258 9.26 9.36 4.98
CA TYR A 258 10.18 9.83 6.00
C TYR A 258 9.78 11.25 6.41
N PRO A 259 9.89 11.59 7.71
CA PRO A 259 9.77 12.98 8.12
C PRO A 259 10.79 13.78 7.32
N GLN A 260 10.31 14.78 6.57
CA GLN A 260 11.19 15.79 5.99
C GLN A 260 11.88 16.44 7.19
N MET A 261 13.15 16.10 7.42
CA MET A 261 13.95 16.82 8.39
C MET A 261 13.83 18.29 8.01
N PRO A 262 13.40 19.19 8.92
CA PRO A 262 13.35 20.60 8.61
C PRO A 262 14.72 20.92 8.05
N LYS A 263 14.76 21.40 6.80
CA LYS A 263 15.99 21.73 6.11
C LYS A 263 16.60 22.85 6.94
N VAL A 264 17.46 22.48 7.89
CA VAL A 264 18.17 23.43 8.74
C VAL A 264 18.91 24.28 7.75
N ALA A 265 18.40 25.51 7.54
CA ALA A 265 19.05 26.44 6.64
C ALA A 265 20.49 26.48 7.12
N PRO A 266 21.49 26.21 6.26
CA PRO A 266 22.87 26.29 6.68
C PRO A 266 23.02 27.69 7.25
N SER A 267 23.15 27.77 8.57
CA SER A 267 23.35 29.02 9.27
C SER A 267 24.72 29.46 8.79
N VAL A 268 24.73 30.30 7.75
CA VAL A 268 25.91 30.99 7.29
C VAL A 268 26.28 31.91 8.43
N SER A 269 27.06 31.38 9.38
CA SER A 269 27.89 32.18 10.24
C SER A 269 28.87 32.87 9.30
N THR A 270 28.48 34.04 8.79
CA THR A 270 29.42 35.04 8.32
C THR A 270 30.24 35.46 9.53
N VAL A 271 31.24 34.64 9.86
CA VAL A 271 32.34 35.03 10.72
C VAL A 271 33.05 36.14 9.93
N LYS A 272 32.79 37.39 10.32
CA LYS A 272 33.63 38.51 9.90
C LYS A 272 35.06 38.16 10.34
N PRO A 273 36.04 38.08 9.44
CA PRO A 273 37.43 37.90 9.83
C PRO A 273 37.87 39.16 10.59
N LEU A 274 38.03 39.03 11.90
CA LEU A 274 38.65 40.06 12.73
C LEU A 274 40.15 39.77 12.77
N GLY A 275 40.93 40.66 12.15
CA GLY A 275 42.30 40.96 12.56
C GLY A 275 43.33 39.86 12.36
N SER A 276 44.12 40.03 11.30
CA SER A 276 45.44 39.45 11.10
C SER A 276 46.34 39.66 12.32
N GLY A 277 46.54 38.61 13.12
CA GLY A 277 47.58 38.50 14.14
C GLY A 277 48.62 37.50 13.66
N ASP A 278 49.63 38.00 12.96
CA ASP A 278 50.84 37.31 12.56
C ASP A 278 51.63 36.89 13.82
N SER A 279 51.84 35.58 13.99
CA SER A 279 52.83 35.02 14.92
C SER A 279 53.08 33.57 14.54
N GLY A 280 54.17 33.36 13.81
CA GLY A 280 54.68 32.03 13.49
C GLY A 280 55.14 31.26 14.73
N VAL A 281 54.81 29.96 14.78
CA VAL A 281 55.54 28.98 15.59
C VAL A 281 55.65 27.67 14.82
N LYS A 282 56.91 27.30 14.66
CA LYS A 282 57.61 26.11 14.16
C LYS A 282 56.92 24.75 14.42
N GLU A 283 56.90 23.95 13.35
CA GLU A 283 57.51 22.61 13.24
C GLU A 283 57.73 21.81 14.53
N ALA A 284 57.02 20.67 14.68
CA ALA A 284 57.47 19.50 15.42
C ALA A 284 56.71 18.23 14.95
N GLU A 285 57.49 17.35 14.32
CA GLU A 285 57.54 15.89 14.43
C GLU A 285 56.26 15.03 14.60
N ASP A 286 56.07 14.19 13.57
CA ASP A 286 56.25 12.73 13.63
C ASP A 286 55.71 11.99 14.87
N VAL A 287 54.49 11.46 14.76
CA VAL A 287 54.01 10.37 15.62
C VAL A 287 53.32 9.31 14.76
N LYS A 288 54.10 8.26 14.46
CA LYS A 288 53.70 6.98 13.90
C LYS A 288 52.83 6.20 14.90
N PRO A 289 51.62 5.72 14.54
CA PRO A 289 50.88 4.80 15.39
C PRO A 289 51.43 3.36 15.32
N PRO A 290 51.36 2.60 16.43
CA PRO A 290 51.93 1.26 16.53
C PRO A 290 51.12 0.23 15.74
N GLN A 291 51.85 -0.64 15.04
CA GLN A 291 51.36 -1.88 14.46
C GLN A 291 51.06 -2.89 15.59
N HIS A 292 49.88 -3.51 15.54
CA HIS A 292 49.58 -4.67 16.37
C HIS A 292 48.68 -5.65 15.61
N GLY A 293 49.16 -6.89 15.52
CA GLY A 293 48.32 -8.07 15.66
C GLY A 293 47.89 -8.75 14.38
N ASP A 294 48.72 -9.67 13.90
CA ASP A 294 48.34 -10.78 13.04
C ASP A 294 47.23 -11.62 13.69
N GLY A 295 46.18 -11.90 12.92
CA GLY A 295 45.05 -12.74 13.30
C GLY A 295 44.56 -13.48 12.07
N GLU A 296 45.17 -14.64 11.84
CA GLU A 296 44.90 -15.62 10.80
C GLU A 296 43.58 -16.35 11.11
N GLU A 297 42.54 -16.19 10.27
CA GLU A 297 41.45 -17.18 10.19
C GLU A 297 40.92 -17.30 8.76
N VAL A 298 40.55 -18.53 8.46
CA VAL A 298 40.48 -19.21 7.17
C VAL A 298 39.03 -19.20 6.65
N VAL A 299 38.88 -19.48 5.35
CA VAL A 299 37.69 -20.07 4.68
C VAL A 299 36.67 -19.09 4.07
N ALA A 300 36.67 -18.97 2.74
CA ALA A 300 35.58 -19.42 1.84
C ALA A 300 35.79 -18.84 0.43
N GLY A 301 35.75 -19.70 -0.58
CA GLY A 301 36.18 -19.41 -1.95
C GLY A 301 35.22 -18.58 -2.82
N PRO A 302 35.64 -18.19 -4.04
CA PRO A 302 34.81 -17.46 -4.99
C PRO A 302 34.08 -18.42 -5.93
N SER A 303 32.75 -18.34 -5.97
CA SER A 303 31.93 -18.85 -7.06
C SER A 303 31.72 -17.76 -8.10
N GLU A 304 32.60 -17.72 -9.10
CA GLU A 304 32.39 -16.97 -10.35
C GLU A 304 31.20 -17.58 -11.11
N SER A 305 30.08 -16.86 -11.17
CA SER A 305 29.01 -17.14 -12.12
C SER A 305 29.14 -16.16 -13.29
N LYS A 306 29.72 -16.65 -14.39
CA LYS A 306 29.73 -16.00 -15.71
C LYS A 306 28.30 -15.88 -16.23
N GLY A 307 27.72 -14.69 -16.15
CA GLY A 307 26.52 -14.31 -16.89
C GLY A 307 26.82 -14.23 -18.39
N LYS A 308 26.29 -15.17 -19.16
CA LYS A 308 26.26 -15.11 -20.63
C LYS A 308 25.33 -13.97 -21.06
N ALA A 309 25.89 -12.98 -21.74
CA ALA A 309 25.12 -12.01 -22.51
C ALA A 309 24.42 -12.74 -23.67
N ALA A 310 23.10 -12.83 -23.61
CA ALA A 310 22.28 -13.22 -24.76
C ALA A 310 22.07 -11.99 -25.63
N VAL A 311 22.69 -11.99 -26.81
CA VAL A 311 22.41 -11.08 -27.91
C VAL A 311 20.99 -11.40 -28.40
N VAL A 312 20.01 -10.59 -28.00
CA VAL A 312 18.67 -10.62 -28.58
C VAL A 312 18.74 -9.86 -29.90
N LYS A 313 18.54 -10.63 -30.97
CA LYS A 313 18.45 -10.16 -32.35
C LYS A 313 17.11 -9.45 -32.51
N SER A 314 17.14 -8.16 -32.79
CA SER A 314 15.96 -7.36 -33.15
C SER A 314 15.45 -7.85 -34.51
N GLU A 315 14.31 -8.53 -34.54
CA GLU A 315 13.55 -8.73 -35.77
C GLU A 315 12.78 -7.44 -36.06
N GLU A 316 13.15 -6.79 -37.16
CA GLU A 316 12.42 -5.67 -37.75
C GLU A 316 11.07 -6.18 -38.23
N PHE A 317 10.00 -5.78 -37.53
CA PHE A 317 8.63 -6.03 -37.96
C PHE A 317 8.25 -4.93 -38.97
N SER A 318 8.40 -5.25 -40.25
CA SER A 318 7.91 -4.43 -41.36
C SER A 318 6.38 -4.37 -41.29
N THR A 319 5.85 -3.18 -41.04
CA THR A 319 4.40 -2.94 -41.10
C THR A 319 4.06 -2.64 -42.55
N ASP A 320 3.40 -3.60 -43.19
CA ASP A 320 2.82 -3.49 -44.53
C ASP A 320 1.64 -2.52 -44.46
N GLU A 321 1.81 -1.32 -45.03
CA GLU A 321 0.76 -0.32 -45.18
C GLU A 321 -0.22 -0.80 -46.26
N GLY A 322 -1.27 -1.50 -45.82
CA GLY A 322 -2.40 -1.85 -46.66
C GLY A 322 -3.19 -0.60 -47.06
N GLU A 323 -2.91 -0.10 -48.26
CA GLU A 323 -3.66 0.92 -49.00
C GLU A 323 -5.09 0.42 -49.24
N ILE A 324 -6.04 0.88 -48.41
CA ILE A 324 -7.47 0.70 -48.65
C ILE A 324 -7.86 1.76 -49.68
N SER A 325 -8.04 1.31 -50.91
CA SER A 325 -8.61 2.09 -52.00
C SER A 325 -10.06 2.44 -51.68
N ASP A 326 -10.33 3.74 -51.68
CA ASP A 326 -11.67 4.30 -51.85
C ASP A 326 -12.26 3.75 -53.16
N ALA A 327 -13.33 2.96 -53.03
CA ALA A 327 -14.21 2.61 -54.13
C ALA A 327 -15.54 3.35 -53.94
N ASP A 328 -15.78 4.21 -54.92
CA ASP A 328 -16.91 5.09 -55.14
C ASP A 328 -18.30 4.44 -55.11
N MET A 329 -19.26 5.36 -55.01
CA MET A 329 -20.66 5.30 -55.47
C MET A 329 -20.92 4.49 -56.74
#